data_AF-A0A937N5B0-F1
#
_entry.id   AF-A0A937N5B0-F1
#
_cell.length_a   1.000
_cell.length_b   1.000
_cell.length_c   1.000
_cell.angle_alpha   90.00
_cell.angle_beta   90.00
_cell.angle_gamma   90.00
#
_symmetry.space_group_name_H-M   'P 1'
#
loop_
_entity.id
_entity.type
_entity.pdbx_description
1 polymer ?
#
loop_
_entity_poly.entity_id
_entity_poly.type
_entity_poly.pdbx_seq_one_letter_code
_entity_poly.pdbx_strand_id
1 'polypeptide(L)'
;MDSQSDLLTRFLHCEAVRTAMVTAKLDPNATQTQKDEAKRLLAEAQAKLEKLVAEALTDEQKTLVEKINAAVKDVQKQVLESMQSDFTAAKGNDEQIKQLQRQMRQKVQDSFRSRAADMFGPAQQAAFEKAVAAQAAAEKAAKDNPKKGK
;
A
#
# COMPACT_ATOMS: atom_id res chain seq x y z
N MET A 1 25.87 1.76 -4.76
CA MET A 1 25.14 1.27 -3.56
C MET A 1 23.80 0.65 -3.99
N ASP A 2 23.77 -0.05 -5.12
CA ASP A 2 22.53 -0.26 -5.88
C ASP A 2 21.94 -1.67 -5.74
N SER A 3 22.62 -2.57 -5.03
CA SER A 3 22.24 -3.99 -4.98
C SER A 3 21.01 -4.25 -4.09
N GLN A 4 20.81 -3.50 -3.01
CA GLN A 4 19.67 -3.74 -2.10
C GLN A 4 18.36 -3.09 -2.60
N SER A 5 18.46 -1.92 -3.25
CA SER A 5 17.30 -1.28 -3.90
C SER A 5 16.77 -2.10 -5.08
N ASP A 6 17.65 -2.76 -5.83
CA ASP A 6 17.26 -3.62 -6.95
C ASP A 6 16.60 -4.94 -6.47
N LEU A 7 17.08 -5.48 -5.34
CA LEU A 7 16.48 -6.65 -4.67
C LEU A 7 15.06 -6.37 -4.16
N LEU A 8 14.83 -5.23 -3.50
CA LEU A 8 13.50 -4.82 -3.03
C LEU A 8 12.53 -4.60 -4.19
N THR A 9 12.99 -3.94 -5.27
CA THR A 9 12.18 -3.68 -6.46
C THR A 9 11.77 -4.98 -7.17
N ARG A 10 12.70 -5.93 -7.33
CA ARG A 10 12.42 -7.26 -7.88
C ARG A 10 11.47 -8.07 -7.00
N PHE A 11 11.60 -7.93 -5.68
CA PHE A 11 10.73 -8.63 -4.74
C PHE A 11 9.27 -8.13 -4.82
N LEU A 12 9.07 -6.81 -4.85
CA LEU A 12 7.75 -6.17 -4.97
C LEU A 12 7.05 -6.48 -6.31
N HIS A 13 7.80 -6.84 -7.35
CA HIS A 13 7.28 -7.18 -8.68
C HIS A 13 7.31 -8.68 -9.00
N CYS A 14 7.57 -9.54 -8.02
CA CYS A 14 7.70 -10.97 -8.26
C CYS A 14 6.37 -11.57 -8.74
N GLU A 15 6.32 -12.02 -10.00
CA GLU A 15 5.13 -12.64 -10.59
C GLU A 15 4.62 -13.83 -9.77
N ALA A 16 5.53 -14.59 -9.15
CA ALA A 16 5.17 -15.71 -8.27
C ALA A 16 4.30 -15.26 -7.07
N VAL A 17 4.57 -14.09 -6.48
CA VAL A 17 3.80 -13.55 -5.35
C VAL A 17 2.43 -13.06 -5.80
N ARG A 18 2.33 -12.45 -7.00
CA ARG A 18 1.04 -12.06 -7.57
C ARG A 18 0.19 -13.28 -7.91
N THR A 19 0.76 -14.28 -8.56
CA THR A 19 0.07 -15.53 -8.91
C THR A 19 -0.41 -16.24 -7.64
N ALA A 20 0.44 -16.33 -6.60
CA ALA A 20 0.04 -16.88 -5.31
C ALA A 20 -1.11 -16.08 -4.65
N MET A 21 -1.11 -14.74 -4.74
CA MET A 21 -2.24 -13.93 -4.24
C MET A 21 -3.54 -14.25 -4.99
N VAL A 22 -3.49 -14.35 -6.32
CA VAL A 22 -4.64 -14.68 -7.16
C VAL A 22 -5.17 -16.07 -6.81
N THR A 23 -4.31 -17.09 -6.76
CA THR A 23 -4.69 -18.46 -6.40
C THR A 23 -5.27 -18.56 -4.99
N ALA A 24 -4.70 -17.84 -4.01
CA ALA A 24 -5.15 -17.90 -2.62
C ALA A 24 -6.49 -17.19 -2.38
N LYS A 25 -6.78 -16.09 -3.09
CA LYS A 25 -7.90 -15.18 -2.76
C LYS A 25 -8.95 -15.01 -3.85
N LEU A 26 -8.59 -15.20 -5.12
CA LEU A 26 -9.41 -14.81 -6.27
C LEU A 26 -9.77 -15.98 -7.18
N ASP A 27 -9.06 -17.11 -7.11
CA ASP A 27 -9.34 -18.29 -7.92
C ASP A 27 -10.41 -19.20 -7.26
N PRO A 28 -11.63 -19.27 -7.82
CA PRO A 28 -12.68 -20.15 -7.32
C PRO A 28 -12.41 -21.63 -7.62
N ASN A 29 -11.55 -21.95 -8.59
CA ASN A 29 -11.25 -23.30 -9.04
C ASN A 29 -10.00 -23.90 -8.38
N ALA A 30 -9.24 -23.08 -7.63
CA ALA A 30 -8.07 -23.56 -6.91
C ALA A 30 -8.47 -24.56 -5.81
N THR A 31 -7.83 -25.73 -5.85
CA THR A 31 -7.96 -26.76 -4.83
C THR A 31 -7.47 -26.26 -3.47
N GLN A 32 -7.90 -26.90 -2.39
CA GLN A 32 -7.48 -26.52 -1.05
C GLN A 32 -5.95 -26.60 -0.87
N THR A 33 -5.32 -27.63 -1.42
CA THR A 33 -3.85 -27.79 -1.42
C THR A 33 -3.15 -26.64 -2.13
N GLN A 34 -3.65 -26.20 -3.30
CA GLN A 34 -3.09 -25.06 -4.02
C GLN A 34 -3.27 -23.74 -3.26
N LYS A 35 -4.41 -23.57 -2.57
CA LYS A 35 -4.64 -22.39 -1.71
C LYS A 35 -3.68 -22.36 -0.53
N ASP A 36 -3.42 -23.50 0.10
CA ASP A 36 -2.53 -23.56 1.26
C ASP A 36 -1.05 -23.39 0.87
N GLU A 37 -0.63 -23.92 -0.29
CA GLU A 37 0.69 -23.66 -0.85
C GLU A 37 0.88 -22.18 -1.25
N ALA A 38 -0.14 -21.58 -1.86
CA ALA A 38 -0.15 -20.17 -2.20
C ALA A 38 -0.08 -19.28 -0.94
N LYS A 39 -0.81 -19.61 0.13
CA LYS A 39 -0.69 -18.91 1.42
C LYS A 39 0.70 -19.03 2.02
N ARG A 40 1.32 -20.21 1.96
CA ARG A 40 2.69 -20.42 2.44
C ARG A 40 3.68 -19.56 1.67
N LEU A 41 3.58 -19.53 0.34
CA LEU A 41 4.41 -18.66 -0.51
C LEU A 41 4.22 -17.17 -0.18
N LEU A 42 2.99 -16.73 0.11
CA LEU A 42 2.72 -15.35 0.53
C LEU A 42 3.35 -15.05 1.90
N ALA A 43 3.27 -15.98 2.86
CA ALA A 43 3.86 -15.81 4.19
C ALA A 43 5.40 -15.77 4.15
N GLU A 44 6.02 -16.69 3.40
CA GLU A 44 7.48 -16.69 3.17
C GLU A 44 7.93 -15.41 2.48
N ALA A 45 7.14 -14.96 1.50
CA ALA A 45 7.42 -13.72 0.80
C ALA A 45 7.33 -12.51 1.75
N GLN A 46 6.29 -12.43 2.57
CA GLN A 46 6.13 -11.36 3.53
C GLN A 46 7.27 -11.33 4.55
N ALA A 47 7.64 -12.48 5.12
CA ALA A 47 8.75 -12.59 6.06
C ALA A 47 10.08 -12.15 5.45
N LYS A 48 10.33 -12.50 4.18
CA LYS A 48 11.54 -12.06 3.46
C LYS A 48 11.55 -10.56 3.21
N LEU A 49 10.40 -9.97 2.86
CA LEU A 49 10.28 -8.52 2.71
C LEU A 49 10.55 -7.81 4.04
N GLU A 50 9.94 -8.27 5.13
CA GLU A 50 10.14 -7.72 6.48
C GLU A 50 11.63 -7.75 6.87
N LYS A 51 12.32 -8.86 6.60
CA LYS A 51 13.77 -8.97 6.82
C LYS A 51 14.57 -7.97 5.98
N LEU A 52 14.31 -7.89 4.67
CA LEU A 52 15.01 -6.96 3.78
C LEU A 52 14.78 -5.50 4.19
N VAL A 53 13.57 -5.16 4.62
CA VAL A 53 13.25 -3.83 5.14
C VAL A 53 13.99 -3.56 6.44
N ALA A 54 14.04 -4.53 7.37
CA ALA A 54 14.76 -4.37 8.64
C ALA A 54 16.28 -4.21 8.47
N GLU A 55 16.86 -4.85 7.44
CA GLU A 55 18.28 -4.75 7.09
C GLU A 55 18.62 -3.49 6.29
N ALA A 56 17.70 -2.99 5.46
CA ALA A 56 17.92 -1.82 4.62
C ALA A 56 17.71 -0.48 5.37
N LEU A 57 16.91 -0.48 6.43
CA LEU A 57 16.57 0.74 7.17
C LEU A 57 17.48 0.96 8.39
N THR A 58 17.99 2.19 8.53
CA THR A 58 18.61 2.65 9.78
C THR A 58 17.56 2.81 10.88
N ASP A 59 17.99 2.88 12.15
CA ASP A 59 17.06 3.06 13.28
C ASP A 59 16.28 4.39 13.19
N GLU A 60 16.92 5.43 12.65
CA GLU A 60 16.27 6.70 12.35
C GLU A 60 15.20 6.56 11.27
N GLN A 61 15.45 5.76 10.23
CA GLN A 61 14.48 5.49 9.17
C GLN A 61 13.33 4.60 9.66
N LYS A 62 13.59 3.61 10.51
CA LYS A 62 12.54 2.81 11.17
C LYS A 62 11.64 3.69 12.02
N THR A 63 12.24 4.56 12.84
CA THR A 63 11.51 5.55 13.64
C THR A 63 10.66 6.48 12.77
N LEU A 64 11.19 6.92 11.62
CA LEU A 64 10.42 7.75 10.68
C LEU A 64 9.23 6.99 10.07
N VAL A 65 9.42 5.72 9.68
CA VAL A 65 8.35 4.86 9.17
C VAL A 65 7.26 4.64 10.23
N GLU A 66 7.63 4.41 11.48
CA GLU A 66 6.67 4.29 12.59
C GLU A 66 5.86 5.57 12.79
N LYS A 67 6.50 6.74 12.76
CA LYS A 67 5.82 8.05 12.84
C LYS A 67 4.86 8.26 11.66
N ILE A 68 5.29 7.91 10.44
CA ILE A 68 4.44 7.96 9.25
C ILE A 68 3.21 7.06 9.43
N ASN A 69 3.41 5.80 9.83
CA ASN A 69 2.33 4.85 10.02
C ASN A 69 1.34 5.28 11.10
N ALA A 70 1.83 5.84 12.20
CA ALA A 70 1.00 6.41 13.25
C ALA A 70 0.18 7.60 12.72
N ALA A 71 0.80 8.53 11.99
CA ALA A 71 0.12 9.67 11.40
C ALA A 71 -0.96 9.27 10.38
N VAL A 72 -0.70 8.25 9.54
CA VAL A 72 -1.72 7.71 8.62
C VAL A 72 -2.91 7.13 9.40
N LYS A 73 -2.66 6.33 10.45
CA LYS A 73 -3.73 5.75 11.28
C LYS A 73 -4.58 6.83 11.95
N ASP A 74 -3.94 7.84 12.52
CA ASP A 74 -4.63 8.97 13.15
C ASP A 74 -5.49 9.72 12.15
N VAL A 75 -4.95 10.05 10.96
CA VAL A 75 -5.70 10.74 9.91
C VAL A 75 -6.88 9.88 9.43
N GLN A 76 -6.69 8.58 9.21
CA GLN A 76 -7.78 7.67 8.83
C GLN A 76 -8.90 7.67 9.87
N LYS A 77 -8.55 7.58 11.16
CA LYS A 77 -9.51 7.62 12.26
C LYS A 77 -10.27 8.95 12.29
N GLN A 78 -9.56 10.08 12.24
CA GLN A 78 -10.17 11.41 12.25
C GLN A 78 -11.11 11.65 11.07
N VAL A 79 -10.70 11.24 9.87
CA VAL A 79 -11.54 11.37 8.66
C VAL A 79 -12.78 10.48 8.79
N LEU A 80 -12.63 9.23 9.25
CA LEU A 80 -13.76 8.32 9.46
C LEU A 80 -14.75 8.89 10.47
N GLU A 81 -14.27 9.38 11.61
CA GLU A 81 -15.09 10.04 12.64
C GLU A 81 -15.82 11.25 12.06
N SER A 82 -15.15 12.07 11.26
CA SER A 82 -15.76 13.26 10.62
C SER A 82 -16.84 12.93 9.58
N MET A 83 -16.83 11.71 9.02
CA MET A 83 -17.75 11.25 7.98
C MET A 83 -18.76 10.22 8.50
N GLN A 84 -18.76 9.93 9.80
CA GLN A 84 -19.59 8.88 10.38
C GLN A 84 -21.09 9.14 10.20
N SER A 85 -21.52 10.40 10.30
CA SER A 85 -22.90 10.82 10.04
C SER A 85 -23.30 10.53 8.59
N ASP A 86 -22.40 10.80 7.64
CA ASP A 86 -22.66 10.65 6.21
C ASP A 86 -22.77 9.17 5.84
N PHE A 87 -21.90 8.32 6.40
CA PHE A 87 -21.99 6.86 6.23
C PHE A 87 -23.26 6.27 6.84
N THR A 88 -23.71 6.83 7.98
CA THR A 88 -24.97 6.41 8.61
C THR A 88 -26.17 6.80 7.75
N ALA A 89 -26.15 8.01 7.16
CA ALA A 89 -27.20 8.51 6.28
C ALA A 89 -27.27 7.76 4.93
N ALA A 90 -26.12 7.31 4.41
CA ALA A 90 -26.03 6.56 3.16
C ALA A 90 -26.31 5.04 3.32
N LYS A 91 -26.67 4.57 4.52
CA LYS A 91 -26.86 3.14 4.79
C LYS A 91 -27.93 2.55 3.87
N GLY A 92 -27.59 1.46 3.18
CA GLY A 92 -28.48 0.81 2.22
C GLY A 92 -28.47 1.42 0.82
N ASN A 93 -27.66 2.46 0.57
CA ASN A 93 -27.45 3.03 -0.75
C ASN A 93 -25.99 2.82 -1.20
N ASP A 94 -25.76 1.74 -1.96
CA ASP A 94 -24.43 1.32 -2.38
C ASP A 94 -23.68 2.36 -3.21
N GLU A 95 -24.37 3.15 -4.04
CA GLU A 95 -23.71 4.19 -4.84
C GLU A 95 -23.29 5.38 -3.98
N GLN A 96 -24.10 5.78 -3.01
CA GLN A 96 -23.71 6.81 -2.04
C GLN A 96 -22.54 6.33 -1.16
N ILE A 97 -22.56 5.06 -0.72
CA ILE A 97 -21.44 4.47 0.02
C ILE A 97 -20.16 4.47 -0.81
N LYS A 98 -20.21 4.11 -2.11
CA LYS A 98 -19.03 4.18 -3.00
C LYS A 98 -18.52 5.61 -3.18
N GLN A 99 -19.41 6.59 -3.30
CA GLN A 99 -19.02 8.00 -3.37
C GLN A 99 -18.34 8.46 -2.08
N LEU A 100 -18.90 8.13 -0.92
CA LEU A 100 -18.30 8.44 0.38
C LEU A 100 -16.93 7.77 0.57
N GLN A 101 -16.77 6.52 0.10
CA GLN A 101 -15.47 5.85 0.12
C GLN A 101 -14.41 6.58 -0.74
N ARG A 102 -14.79 7.10 -1.91
CA ARG A 102 -13.89 7.91 -2.75
C ARG A 102 -13.52 9.22 -2.06
N GLN A 103 -14.50 9.91 -1.48
CA GLN A 103 -14.27 11.15 -0.72
C GLN A 103 -13.40 10.93 0.51
N MET A 104 -13.62 9.84 1.25
CA MET A 104 -12.81 9.46 2.40
C MET A 104 -11.36 9.25 1.99
N ARG A 105 -11.10 8.54 0.88
CA ARG A 105 -9.72 8.34 0.37
C ARG A 105 -9.05 9.67 0.04
N GLN A 106 -9.76 10.58 -0.63
CA GLN A 106 -9.23 11.91 -0.95
C GLN A 106 -8.93 12.72 0.31
N LYS A 107 -9.87 12.78 1.26
CA LYS A 107 -9.67 13.47 2.55
C LYS A 107 -8.49 12.90 3.34
N VAL A 108 -8.35 11.57 3.39
CA VAL A 108 -7.19 10.93 4.04
C VAL A 108 -5.89 11.34 3.35
N GLN A 109 -5.86 11.38 2.02
CA GLN A 109 -4.68 11.79 1.27
C GLN A 109 -4.30 13.25 1.56
N ASP A 110 -5.28 14.16 1.52
CA ASP A 110 -5.06 15.60 1.72
C ASP A 110 -4.64 15.90 3.16
N SER A 111 -5.35 15.33 4.15
CA SER A 111 -5.02 15.49 5.58
C SER A 111 -3.66 14.88 5.93
N PHE A 112 -3.32 13.72 5.36
CA PHE A 112 -1.99 13.15 5.55
C PHE A 112 -0.91 14.00 4.92
N ARG A 113 -1.13 14.54 3.70
CA ARG A 113 -0.16 15.41 3.03
C ARG A 113 0.14 16.68 3.84
N SER A 114 -0.88 17.28 4.43
CA SER A 114 -0.71 18.42 5.33
C SER A 114 0.16 18.04 6.52
N ARG A 115 -0.11 16.90 7.17
CA ARG A 115 0.62 16.46 8.36
C ARG A 115 2.04 15.99 8.04
N ALA A 116 2.25 15.46 6.84
CA ALA A 116 3.56 15.07 6.33
C ALA A 116 4.49 16.28 6.15
N ALA A 117 3.96 17.46 5.80
CA ALA A 117 4.75 18.69 5.72
C ALA A 117 5.36 19.10 7.08
N ASP A 118 4.70 18.77 8.19
CA ASP A 118 5.19 19.03 9.54
C ASP A 118 6.16 17.96 10.05
N MET A 119 6.12 16.74 9.47
CA MET A 119 6.98 15.62 9.88
C MET A 119 8.30 15.54 9.11
N PHE A 120 8.33 16.07 7.88
CA PHE A 120 9.47 15.96 6.99
C PHE A 120 10.25 17.27 6.93
N GLY A 121 11.57 17.19 7.04
CA GLY A 121 12.42 18.30 6.63
C GLY A 121 12.27 18.57 5.12
N PRO A 122 12.68 19.74 4.61
CA PRO A 122 12.50 20.11 3.20
C PRO A 122 13.04 19.05 2.20
N ALA A 123 14.18 18.44 2.52
CA ALA A 123 14.78 17.38 1.70
C ALA A 123 13.96 16.07 1.71
N GLN A 124 13.37 15.71 2.86
CA GLN A 124 12.52 14.53 3.00
C GLN A 124 11.16 14.72 2.32
N GLN A 125 10.62 15.95 2.35
CA GLN A 125 9.39 16.29 1.66
C GLN A 125 9.57 16.19 0.14
N ALA A 126 10.65 16.74 -0.40
CA ALA A 126 10.99 16.59 -1.82
C ALA A 126 11.19 15.12 -2.23
N ALA A 127 11.85 14.32 -1.38
CA ALA A 127 12.02 12.89 -1.61
C ALA A 127 10.68 12.14 -1.60
N PHE A 128 9.79 12.48 -0.66
CA PHE A 128 8.45 11.92 -0.56
C PHE A 128 7.61 12.25 -1.81
N GLU A 129 7.57 13.52 -2.24
CA GLU A 129 6.82 13.91 -3.44
C GLU A 129 7.35 13.23 -4.71
N LYS A 130 8.67 13.09 -4.83
CA LYS A 130 9.31 12.35 -5.92
C LYS A 130 8.92 10.87 -5.89
N ALA A 131 8.87 10.24 -4.72
CA ALA A 131 8.43 8.86 -4.55
C ALA A 131 6.95 8.67 -4.90
N VAL A 132 6.08 9.60 -4.47
CA VAL A 132 4.65 9.60 -4.83
C VAL A 132 4.46 9.71 -6.34
N ALA A 133 5.18 10.61 -7.00
CA ALA A 133 5.12 10.77 -8.45
C ALA A 133 5.63 9.52 -9.18
N ALA A 134 6.72 8.91 -8.70
CA ALA A 134 7.27 7.67 -9.27
C ALA A 134 6.29 6.50 -9.12
N GLN A 135 5.62 6.37 -7.97
CA GLN A 135 4.60 5.35 -7.75
C GLN A 135 3.37 5.57 -8.65
N ALA A 136 2.87 6.80 -8.75
CA ALA A 136 1.76 7.12 -9.66
C ALA A 136 2.10 6.77 -11.13
N ALA A 137 3.35 7.05 -11.55
CA ALA A 137 3.84 6.65 -12.87
C ALA A 137 3.93 5.13 -13.03
N ALA A 138 4.43 4.40 -12.03
CA ALA A 138 4.50 2.94 -12.04
C ALA A 138 3.10 2.30 -12.07
N GLU A 139 2.14 2.81 -11.32
CA GLU A 139 0.75 2.35 -11.33
C GLU A 139 0.06 2.62 -12.67
N LYS A 140 0.36 3.76 -13.29
CA LYS A 140 -0.13 4.06 -14.65
C LYS A 140 0.48 3.11 -15.67
N ALA A 141 1.79 2.89 -15.61
CA ALA A 141 2.48 1.93 -16.49
C ALA A 141 1.99 0.49 -16.32
N ALA A 142 1.65 0.08 -15.09
CA ALA A 142 1.07 -1.23 -14.80
C ALA A 142 -0.37 -1.38 -15.33
N LYS A 143 -1.15 -0.30 -15.35
CA LYS A 143 -2.50 -0.28 -15.98
C LYS A 143 -2.43 -0.29 -17.50
N ASP A 144 -1.42 0.36 -18.09
CA ASP A 144 -1.24 0.46 -19.54
C ASP A 144 -0.60 -0.81 -20.16
N ASN A 145 -0.01 -1.70 -19.36
CA ASN A 145 0.53 -3.00 -19.81
C ASN A 145 -0.08 -4.20 -19.03
N PRO A 146 -1.35 -4.56 -19.28
CA PRO A 146 -1.95 -5.72 -18.63
C PRO A 146 -1.48 -7.09 -19.17
N LYS A 147 -0.58 -7.14 -20.17
CA LYS A 147 -0.12 -8.41 -20.78
C LYS A 147 1.35 -8.38 -21.22
N LYS A 148 2.21 -9.04 -20.45
CA LYS A 148 3.28 -9.92 -20.97
C LYS A 148 3.49 -11.12 -20.03
N GLY A 149 2.40 -11.81 -19.70
CA GLY A 149 2.46 -13.20 -19.23
C GLY A 149 2.26 -14.10 -20.43
N LYS A 150 3.32 -14.77 -20.87
CA LYS A 150 3.28 -15.89 -21.80
C LYS A 150 3.98 -17.05 -21.11
#